data_AF-T0ZWB0-F1
#
_entry.id   AF-T0ZWB0-F1
#
_cell.length_a   1.000
_cell.length_b   1.000
_cell.length_c   1.000
_cell.angle_alpha   90.00
_cell.angle_beta   90.00
_cell.angle_gamma   90.00
#
_symmetry.space_group_name_H-M   'P 1'
#
loop_
_entity.id
_entity.type
_entity.pdbx_description
1 polymer ?
#
loop_
_entity_poly.entity_id
_entity_poly.type
_entity_poly.pdbx_seq_one_letter_code
_entity_poly.pdbx_strand_id
1 'polypeptide(L)'
;PSASIHGWLWLTPVSAGVASYSAPLVVSGLLVALGIGYVLLHPRMRNGAIRRVSAWDCGFGALSTRMQYTATAFSMPIRRIFNPVWLVDESTTVHMDPREPLRVASVEYQLHIGDRFWPLLYEPVSRWVLFAARYVSRIQTGRVRTYLVYSFVTLLVLLWLIR
;
A
#
# COMPACT_ATOMS: atom_id res chain seq x y z
N PRO A 1 -6.79 -40.00 14.33
CA PRO A 1 -5.37 -39.56 14.28
C PRO A 1 -4.47 -40.71 13.78
N SER A 2 -4.39 -40.93 12.47
CA SER A 2 -3.69 -42.09 11.88
C SER A 2 -2.84 -41.76 10.65
N ALA A 3 -2.78 -40.49 10.22
CA ALA A 3 -2.11 -40.09 8.98
C ALA A 3 -0.58 -40.16 9.04
N SER A 4 0.04 -40.27 10.22
CA SER A 4 1.51 -40.26 10.39
C SER A 4 2.14 -41.62 10.66
N ILE A 5 1.35 -42.70 10.82
CA ILE A 5 1.85 -44.00 11.31
C ILE A 5 2.76 -44.70 10.28
N HIS A 6 2.57 -44.44 8.98
CA HIS A 6 3.38 -45.03 7.89
C HIS A 6 4.44 -44.07 7.31
N GLY A 7 4.76 -43.02 8.07
CA GLY A 7 5.75 -42.01 7.70
C GLY A 7 5.18 -40.87 6.86
N TRP A 8 5.67 -39.65 7.11
CA TRP A 8 5.32 -38.38 6.46
C TRP A 8 5.38 -38.36 4.92
N LEU A 9 5.98 -39.39 4.31
CA LEU A 9 6.24 -39.48 2.88
C LEU A 9 5.03 -39.97 2.07
N TRP A 10 4.08 -40.64 2.73
CA TRP A 10 2.90 -41.25 2.11
C TRP A 10 1.64 -40.53 2.59
N LEU A 11 0.85 -39.98 1.65
CA LEU A 11 -0.52 -39.54 1.95
C LEU A 11 -1.38 -40.81 2.03
N THR A 12 -1.41 -41.43 3.21
CA THR A 12 -2.16 -42.69 3.43
C THR A 12 -3.66 -42.46 3.19
N PRO A 13 -4.35 -43.37 2.50
CA PRO A 13 -5.75 -43.20 2.15
C PRO A 13 -6.62 -43.19 3.41
N VAL A 14 -7.51 -42.20 3.51
CA VAL A 14 -8.52 -42.13 4.56
C VAL A 14 -9.71 -43.06 4.29
N SER A 15 -9.89 -43.55 3.06
CA SER A 15 -10.89 -44.54 2.68
C SER A 15 -10.51 -45.31 1.40
N ALA A 16 -11.06 -46.52 1.22
CA ALA A 16 -10.75 -47.42 0.10
C ALA A 16 -11.18 -46.90 -1.29
N GLY A 17 -12.02 -45.85 -1.34
CA GLY A 17 -12.45 -45.20 -2.58
C GLY A 17 -11.55 -44.04 -3.02
N VAL A 18 -10.52 -43.68 -2.24
CA VAL A 18 -9.65 -42.53 -2.53
C VAL A 18 -8.26 -43.04 -2.90
N ALA A 19 -7.80 -42.68 -4.09
CA ALA A 19 -6.48 -43.04 -4.59
C ALA A 19 -5.37 -42.52 -3.64
N SER A 20 -4.44 -43.40 -3.28
CA SER A 20 -3.27 -43.05 -2.46
C SER A 20 -2.14 -42.59 -3.35
N TYR A 21 -1.63 -41.38 -3.13
CA TYR A 21 -0.50 -40.85 -3.89
C TYR A 21 0.68 -40.62 -2.94
N SER A 22 1.88 -41.04 -3.32
CA SER A 22 3.06 -40.68 -2.54
C SER A 22 3.43 -39.22 -2.85
N ALA A 23 3.68 -38.43 -1.81
CA ALA A 23 4.05 -37.01 -1.99
C ALA A 23 5.30 -36.85 -2.89
N PRO A 24 6.35 -37.69 -2.79
CA PRO A 24 7.48 -37.64 -3.71
C PRO A 24 7.11 -37.95 -5.16
N LEU A 25 6.20 -38.91 -5.41
CA LEU A 25 5.77 -39.23 -6.77
C LEU A 25 5.02 -38.06 -7.39
N VAL A 26 4.10 -37.43 -6.66
CA VAL A 26 3.36 -36.27 -7.15
C VAL A 26 4.31 -35.12 -7.47
N VAL A 27 5.24 -34.81 -6.56
CA VAL A 27 6.24 -33.74 -6.78
C VAL A 27 7.14 -34.08 -7.96
N SER A 28 7.61 -35.32 -8.09
CA SER A 28 8.42 -35.75 -9.24
C SER A 28 7.66 -35.66 -10.56
N GLY A 29 6.39 -36.07 -10.59
CA GLY A 29 5.53 -35.96 -11.76
C GLY A 29 5.30 -34.52 -12.16
N LEU A 30 5.06 -33.63 -11.18
CA LEU A 30 4.93 -32.20 -11.41
C LEU A 30 6.23 -31.59 -11.95
N LEU A 31 7.39 -31.93 -11.37
CA LEU A 31 8.69 -31.46 -11.85
C LEU A 31 8.99 -31.93 -13.28
N VAL A 32 8.65 -33.19 -13.60
CA VAL A 32 8.79 -33.72 -14.96
C VAL A 32 7.85 -33.01 -15.92
N ALA A 33 6.58 -32.80 -15.56
CA ALA A 33 5.62 -32.09 -16.38
C ALA A 33 6.05 -30.62 -16.62
N LEU A 34 6.52 -29.93 -15.59
CA LEU A 34 7.08 -28.58 -15.69
C LEU A 34 8.36 -28.56 -16.52
N GLY A 35 9.23 -29.57 -16.37
CA GLY A 35 10.45 -29.70 -17.15
C GLY A 35 10.17 -29.92 -18.63
N ILE A 36 9.24 -30.83 -18.97
CA ILE A 36 8.77 -31.05 -20.33
C ILE A 36 8.14 -29.76 -20.89
N GLY A 37 7.26 -29.12 -20.13
CA GLY A 37 6.64 -27.85 -20.52
C GLY A 37 7.67 -26.75 -20.76
N TYR A 38 8.66 -26.62 -19.88
CA TYR A 38 9.78 -25.68 -20.03
C TYR A 38 10.55 -25.97 -21.32
N VAL A 39 11.00 -27.21 -21.52
CA VAL A 39 11.76 -27.64 -22.70
C VAL A 39 10.97 -27.36 -24.00
N LEU A 40 9.71 -27.81 -24.09
CA LEU A 40 8.86 -27.62 -25.27
C LEU A 40 8.57 -26.15 -25.58
N LEU A 41 8.35 -25.32 -24.55
CA LEU A 41 8.06 -23.89 -24.70
C LEU A 41 9.33 -23.04 -24.77
N HIS A 42 10.50 -23.61 -24.50
CA HIS A 42 11.72 -22.85 -24.36
C HIS A 42 12.08 -22.20 -25.71
N PRO A 43 12.27 -20.86 -25.75
CA PRO A 43 12.53 -20.16 -27.00
C PRO A 43 13.79 -20.64 -27.72
N ARG A 44 14.78 -21.21 -27.02
CA ARG A 44 15.99 -21.77 -27.66
C ARG A 44 15.75 -23.08 -28.41
N MET A 45 14.66 -23.81 -28.13
CA MET A 45 14.32 -25.03 -28.89
C MET A 45 13.53 -24.73 -30.16
N ARG A 46 12.83 -23.60 -30.20
CA ARG A 46 12.35 -23.04 -31.45
C ARG A 46 13.55 -22.46 -32.19
N ASN A 47 13.90 -23.03 -33.35
CA ASN A 47 14.91 -22.51 -34.30
C ASN A 47 14.61 -21.09 -34.84
N GLY A 48 13.68 -20.34 -34.23
CA GLY A 48 13.48 -18.93 -34.51
C GLY A 48 14.56 -18.13 -33.79
N ALA A 49 15.58 -17.71 -34.51
CA ALA A 49 16.50 -16.69 -34.02
C ALA A 49 15.68 -15.50 -33.54
N ILE A 50 15.71 -15.22 -32.23
CA ILE A 50 15.04 -14.04 -31.67
C ILE A 50 15.78 -12.82 -32.23
N ARG A 51 15.22 -12.23 -33.28
CA ARG A 51 15.77 -11.04 -33.90
C ARG A 51 15.58 -9.86 -32.96
N ARG A 52 16.69 -9.24 -32.54
CA ARG A 52 16.64 -7.94 -31.88
C ARG A 52 16.34 -6.89 -32.94
N VAL A 53 15.21 -6.23 -32.78
CA VAL A 53 14.79 -5.07 -33.57
C VAL A 53 14.61 -3.88 -32.64
N SER A 54 14.48 -2.68 -33.19
CA SER A 54 14.08 -1.51 -32.41
C SER A 54 12.77 -1.78 -31.68
N ALA A 55 12.62 -1.19 -30.49
CA ALA A 55 11.34 -1.21 -29.80
C ALA A 55 10.25 -0.60 -30.70
N TRP A 56 9.05 -1.15 -30.62
CA TRP A 56 7.89 -0.60 -31.31
C TRP A 56 7.58 0.79 -30.75
N ASP A 57 7.52 1.78 -31.62
CA ASP A 57 7.34 3.20 -31.29
C ASP A 57 5.89 3.68 -31.42
N CYS A 58 4.94 2.76 -31.58
CA CYS A 58 3.52 3.06 -31.82
C CYS A 58 3.26 3.98 -33.01
N GLY A 59 4.20 4.09 -33.97
CA GLY A 59 4.08 4.96 -35.13
C GLY A 59 4.40 6.44 -34.86
N PHE A 60 4.98 6.77 -33.70
CA PHE A 60 5.37 8.15 -33.33
C PHE A 60 6.82 8.49 -33.72
N GLY A 61 7.54 7.60 -34.39
CA GLY A 61 8.92 7.79 -34.80
C GLY A 61 9.92 7.47 -33.68
N ALA A 62 11.13 8.03 -33.75
CA ALA A 62 12.20 7.66 -32.83
C ALA A 62 11.82 7.84 -31.35
N LEU A 63 12.01 6.79 -30.54
CA LEU A 63 11.75 6.85 -29.10
C LEU A 63 12.63 7.92 -28.44
N SER A 64 12.00 8.73 -27.59
CA SER A 64 12.68 9.76 -26.79
C SER A 64 12.60 9.43 -25.30
N THR A 65 13.46 10.07 -24.50
CA THR A 65 13.46 9.94 -23.02
C THR A 65 12.12 10.35 -22.39
N ARG A 66 11.36 11.24 -23.04
CA ARG A 66 10.02 11.66 -22.61
C ARG A 66 8.98 10.52 -22.65
N MET A 67 9.18 9.51 -23.49
CA MET A 67 8.28 8.36 -23.62
C MET A 67 8.52 7.28 -22.55
N GLN A 68 9.51 7.45 -21.69
CA GLN A 68 9.80 6.50 -20.61
C GLN A 68 8.83 6.69 -19.44
N TYR A 69 8.57 5.59 -18.73
CA TYR A 69 7.83 5.65 -17.47
C TYR A 69 8.56 6.52 -16.45
N THR A 70 7.87 7.49 -15.89
CA THR A 70 8.37 8.28 -14.77
C THR A 70 8.25 7.51 -13.45
N ALA A 71 8.99 7.92 -12.42
CA ALA A 71 8.85 7.37 -11.07
C ALA A 71 7.40 7.48 -10.56
N THR A 72 6.69 8.52 -10.97
CA THR A 72 5.29 8.76 -10.64
C THR A 72 4.37 7.72 -11.30
N ALA A 73 4.59 7.37 -12.56
CA ALA A 73 3.81 6.34 -13.23
C ALA A 73 4.13 4.94 -12.68
N PHE A 74 5.40 4.66 -12.36
CA PHE A 74 5.80 3.38 -11.75
C PHE A 74 5.14 3.14 -10.37
N SER A 75 5.03 4.18 -9.55
CA SER A 75 4.44 4.08 -8.20
C SER A 75 2.90 4.15 -8.20
N MET A 76 2.25 4.39 -9.34
CA MET A 76 0.79 4.53 -9.44
C MET A 76 0.00 3.34 -8.86
N PRO A 77 0.34 2.06 -9.13
CA PRO A 77 -0.43 0.93 -8.61
C PRO A 77 -0.39 0.87 -7.08
N ILE A 78 0.79 1.12 -6.50
CA ILE A 78 1.00 1.13 -5.05
C ILE A 78 0.16 2.26 -4.43
N ARG A 79 0.23 3.48 -4.99
CA ARG A 79 -0.59 4.60 -4.51
C ARG A 79 -2.09 4.29 -4.56
N ARG A 80 -2.56 3.64 -5.64
CA ARG A 80 -3.97 3.30 -5.79
C ARG A 80 -4.44 2.24 -4.79
N ILE A 81 -3.60 1.24 -4.49
CA ILE A 81 -3.88 0.23 -3.45
C ILE A 81 -3.94 0.87 -2.06
N PHE A 82 -3.00 1.75 -1.75
CA PHE A 82 -2.90 2.43 -0.45
C PHE A 82 -3.65 3.78 -0.40
N ASN A 83 -4.52 4.07 -1.36
CA ASN A 83 -5.32 5.28 -1.41
C ASN A 83 -6.18 5.52 -0.15
N PRO A 84 -6.64 4.49 0.59
CA PRO A 84 -7.35 4.75 1.85
C PRO A 84 -6.45 5.33 2.96
N VAL A 85 -5.14 5.06 2.92
CA VAL A 85 -4.18 5.48 3.95
C VAL A 85 -3.65 6.88 3.65
N TRP A 86 -3.39 7.16 2.37
CA TRP A 86 -2.83 8.43 1.92
C TRP A 86 -3.92 9.37 1.41
N LEU A 87 -3.72 10.68 1.57
CA LEU A 87 -4.56 11.67 0.89
C LEU A 87 -3.93 11.95 -0.47
N VAL A 88 -4.39 11.26 -1.51
CA VAL A 88 -3.85 11.41 -2.87
C VAL A 88 -4.74 12.37 -3.66
N ASP A 89 -4.18 13.47 -4.12
CA ASP A 89 -4.82 14.42 -5.03
C ASP A 89 -4.10 14.42 -6.38
N GLU A 90 -4.83 14.10 -7.43
CA GLU A 90 -4.30 13.85 -8.78
C GLU A 90 -5.13 14.65 -9.79
N SER A 91 -4.46 15.53 -10.54
CA SER A 91 -5.09 16.32 -11.58
C SER A 91 -4.33 16.17 -12.90
N THR A 92 -5.07 16.09 -14.00
CA THR A 92 -4.52 15.98 -15.35
C THR A 92 -5.20 16.98 -16.25
N THR A 93 -4.39 17.86 -16.84
CA THR A 93 -4.85 18.87 -17.79
C THR A 93 -4.30 18.53 -19.16
N VAL A 94 -5.19 18.33 -20.13
CA VAL A 94 -4.82 18.04 -21.52
C VAL A 94 -5.07 19.29 -22.35
N HIS A 95 -4.01 19.80 -22.97
CA HIS A 95 -4.10 20.91 -23.91
C HIS A 95 -4.15 20.35 -25.32
N MET A 96 -5.23 20.65 -26.05
CA MET A 96 -5.38 20.31 -27.46
C MET A 96 -4.81 21.43 -28.35
N ASP A 97 -4.36 21.06 -29.54
CA ASP A 97 -3.94 22.03 -30.55
C ASP A 97 -5.16 22.81 -31.07
N PRO A 98 -5.17 24.16 -31.01
CA PRO A 98 -6.28 24.97 -31.52
C PRO A 98 -6.53 24.80 -33.03
N ARG A 99 -5.52 24.41 -33.80
CA ARG A 99 -5.60 24.21 -35.25
C ARG A 99 -6.01 22.79 -35.63
N GLU A 100 -5.71 21.82 -34.76
CA GLU A 100 -5.98 20.40 -34.98
C GLU A 100 -6.63 19.80 -33.74
N PRO A 101 -7.97 19.79 -33.63
CA PRO A 101 -8.67 19.42 -32.40
C PRO A 101 -8.47 17.96 -31.95
N LEU A 102 -7.96 17.09 -32.84
CA LEU A 102 -7.60 15.71 -32.50
C LEU A 102 -6.14 15.56 -32.03
N ARG A 103 -5.33 16.62 -32.11
CA ARG A 103 -3.92 16.58 -31.75
C ARG A 103 -3.72 17.13 -30.34
N VAL A 104 -3.18 16.31 -29.46
CA VAL A 104 -2.75 16.73 -28.12
C VAL A 104 -1.49 17.57 -28.25
N ALA A 105 -1.53 18.81 -27.80
CA ALA A 105 -0.39 19.72 -27.77
C ALA A 105 0.50 19.47 -26.55
N SER A 106 -0.10 19.34 -25.37
CA SER A 106 0.62 19.01 -24.13
C SER A 106 -0.29 18.37 -23.10
N VAL A 107 0.29 17.60 -22.18
CA VAL A 107 -0.39 17.04 -21.01
C VAL A 107 0.39 17.47 -19.78
N GLU A 108 -0.31 18.14 -18.86
CA GLU A 108 0.21 18.48 -17.55
C GLU A 108 -0.41 17.53 -16.52
N TYR A 109 0.45 16.92 -15.72
CA TYR A 109 0.05 15.97 -14.68
C TYR A 109 0.59 16.47 -13.34
N GLN A 110 -0.30 16.73 -12.39
CA GLN A 110 0.06 17.18 -11.05
C GLN A 110 -0.40 16.14 -10.03
N LEU A 111 0.49 15.82 -9.09
CA LEU A 111 0.26 14.86 -8.03
C LEU A 111 0.68 15.46 -6.69
N HIS A 112 -0.25 15.52 -5.76
CA HIS A 112 0.01 15.91 -4.38
C HIS A 112 -0.32 14.73 -3.46
N ILE A 113 0.62 14.39 -2.58
CA ILE A 113 0.47 13.30 -1.61
C ILE A 113 0.52 13.92 -0.22
N GLY A 114 -0.62 13.87 0.47
CA GLY A 114 -0.77 14.30 1.84
C GLY A 114 -0.92 13.13 2.82
N ASP A 115 -0.69 13.41 4.09
CA ASP A 115 -0.99 12.49 5.19
C ASP A 115 -2.44 12.68 5.63
N ARG A 116 -3.22 11.58 5.64
CA ARG A 116 -4.60 11.59 6.10
C ARG A 116 -4.71 11.67 7.64
N PHE A 117 -3.70 11.22 8.37
CA PHE A 117 -3.65 11.30 9.84
C PHE A 117 -3.46 12.73 10.33
N TRP A 118 -2.88 13.61 9.51
CA TRP A 118 -2.66 15.00 9.90
C TRP A 118 -3.96 15.75 10.23
N PRO A 119 -4.93 15.90 9.30
CA PRO A 119 -6.21 16.56 9.61
C PRO A 119 -7.09 15.73 10.55
N LEU A 120 -6.93 14.39 10.55
CA LEU A 120 -7.79 13.49 11.34
C LEU A 120 -7.39 13.41 12.82
N LEU A 121 -6.09 13.49 13.13
CA LEU A 121 -5.57 13.28 14.49
C LEU A 121 -4.79 14.49 15.01
N TYR A 122 -3.78 14.96 14.26
CA TYR A 122 -2.90 16.03 14.74
C TYR A 122 -3.66 17.36 14.88
N GLU A 123 -4.46 17.71 13.89
CA GLU A 123 -5.21 18.96 13.90
C GLU A 123 -6.28 19.04 15.00
N PRO A 124 -7.12 18.02 15.27
CA PRO A 124 -8.03 18.07 16.41
C PRO A 124 -7.29 18.03 17.74
N VAL A 125 -6.22 17.21 17.89
CA VAL A 125 -5.43 17.17 19.14
C VAL A 125 -4.84 18.53 19.45
N SER A 126 -4.23 19.21 18.47
CA SER A 126 -3.68 20.55 18.68
C SER A 126 -4.78 21.55 19.07
N ARG A 127 -5.97 21.48 18.45
CA ARG A 127 -7.13 22.29 18.84
C ARG A 127 -7.58 22.03 20.29
N TRP A 128 -7.63 20.77 20.71
CA TRP A 128 -7.98 20.40 22.09
C TRP A 128 -6.95 20.89 23.11
N VAL A 129 -5.66 20.76 22.80
CA VAL A 129 -4.58 21.27 23.66
C VAL A 129 -4.68 22.79 23.79
N LEU A 130 -4.89 23.51 22.69
CA LEU A 130 -5.06 24.97 22.70
C LEU A 130 -6.36 25.40 23.41
N PHE A 131 -7.41 24.59 23.34
CA PHE A 131 -8.65 24.82 24.09
C PHE A 131 -8.41 24.65 25.59
N ALA A 132 -7.78 23.57 26.01
CA ALA A 132 -7.43 23.30 27.39
C ALA A 132 -6.50 24.38 27.96
N ALA A 133 -5.47 24.79 27.21
CA ALA A 133 -4.57 25.88 27.61
C ALA A 133 -5.35 27.17 27.86
N ARG A 134 -6.24 27.57 26.93
CA ARG A 134 -7.10 28.76 27.10
C ARG A 134 -8.03 28.66 28.30
N TYR A 135 -8.56 27.47 28.58
CA TYR A 135 -9.40 27.23 29.74
C TYR A 135 -8.62 27.38 31.05
N VAL A 136 -7.41 26.80 31.14
CA VAL A 136 -6.52 26.96 32.31
C VAL A 136 -6.12 28.42 32.51
N SER A 137 -5.79 29.14 31.43
CA SER A 137 -5.50 30.58 31.50
C SER A 137 -6.68 31.39 32.04
N ARG A 138 -7.93 31.00 31.75
CA ARG A 138 -9.11 31.65 32.34
C ARG A 138 -9.26 31.32 33.83
N ILE A 139 -8.93 30.11 34.26
CA ILE A 139 -9.00 29.73 35.69
C ILE A 139 -8.00 30.56 36.51
N GLN A 140 -6.84 30.89 35.95
CA GLN A 140 -5.85 31.81 36.52
C GLN A 140 -6.31 33.28 36.51
N THR A 141 -7.61 33.55 36.72
CA THR A 141 -8.08 34.88 37.13
C THR A 141 -7.28 35.28 38.37
N GLY A 142 -6.50 36.36 38.30
CA GLY A 142 -5.53 36.81 39.33
C GLY A 142 -6.12 37.23 40.69
N ARG A 143 -7.21 36.62 41.14
CA ARG A 143 -7.87 36.81 42.43
C ARG A 143 -7.35 35.79 43.44
N VAL A 144 -6.73 36.30 44.51
CA VAL A 144 -6.17 35.49 45.62
C VAL A 144 -7.20 34.53 46.25
N ARG A 145 -8.47 34.93 46.33
CA ARG A 145 -9.55 34.07 46.88
C ARG A 145 -9.73 32.77 46.10
N THR A 146 -9.57 32.77 44.78
CA THR A 146 -9.72 31.57 43.95
C THR A 146 -8.64 30.54 44.27
N TYR A 147 -7.39 31.00 44.47
CA TYR A 147 -6.27 30.14 44.85
C TYR A 147 -6.44 29.50 46.23
N LEU A 148 -6.96 30.24 47.21
CA LEU A 148 -7.23 29.71 48.55
C LEU A 148 -8.25 28.56 48.52
N VAL A 149 -9.32 28.70 47.71
CA VAL A 149 -10.31 27.63 47.53
C VAL A 149 -9.67 26.41 46.88
N TYR A 150 -8.84 26.59 45.84
CA TYR A 150 -8.14 25.47 45.21
C TYR A 150 -7.23 24.72 46.18
N SER A 151 -6.42 25.45 46.97
CA SER A 151 -5.53 24.84 47.97
C SER A 151 -6.31 24.10 49.07
N PHE A 152 -7.43 24.66 49.55
CA PHE A 152 -8.25 23.99 50.55
C PHE A 152 -8.88 22.70 50.01
N VAL A 153 -9.41 22.73 48.78
CA VAL A 153 -9.99 21.54 48.12
C VAL A 153 -8.94 20.48 47.83
N THR A 154 -7.74 20.84 47.32
CA THR A 154 -6.68 19.86 47.08
C THR A 154 -6.20 19.21 48.37
N LEU A 155 -6.14 19.96 49.48
CA LEU A 155 -5.82 19.39 50.80
C LEU A 155 -6.88 18.39 51.28
N LEU A 156 -8.18 18.69 51.10
CA LEU A 156 -9.25 17.76 51.42
C LEU A 156 -9.18 16.48 50.58
N VAL A 157 -8.92 16.59 49.27
CA VAL A 157 -8.77 15.45 48.37
C VAL A 157 -7.56 14.59 48.75
N LEU A 158 -6.42 15.23 49.04
CA LEU A 158 -5.21 14.52 49.44
C LEU A 158 -5.41 13.78 50.77
N LEU A 159 -6.08 14.43 51.73
CA LEU A 159 -6.44 13.81 53.01
C LEU A 159 -7.36 12.61 52.82
N TRP A 160 -8.34 12.69 51.90
CA TRP A 160 -9.22 11.57 51.58
C TRP A 160 -8.49 10.42 50.91
N LEU A 161 -7.50 10.70 50.04
CA LEU A 161 -6.74 9.67 49.34
C LEU A 161 -5.72 8.94 50.25
N ILE A 162 -5.23 9.61 51.28
CA ILE A 162 -4.28 9.07 52.27
C ILE A 162 -5.00 8.28 53.38
N ARG A 163 -6.26 8.63 53.66
CA ARG A 163 -7.14 7.88 54.57
C ARG A 163 -7.62 6.59 53.91
#